data_AF-A0A6J7QPM1-F1
#
_entry.id   AF-A0A6J7QPM1-F1
#
_cell.length_a   1.000
_cell.length_b   1.000
_cell.length_c   1.000
_cell.angle_alpha   90.00
_cell.angle_beta   90.00
_cell.angle_gamma   90.00
#
_symmetry.space_group_name_H-M   'P 1'
#
loop_
_entity.id
_entity.type
_entity.pdbx_description
1 polymer ?
#
loop_
_entity_poly.entity_id
_entity_poly.type
_entity_poly.pdbx_seq_one_letter_code
_entity_poly.pdbx_strand_id
1 'polypeptide(L)'
;MLEHWLGLNTDLSMVASSLDLDPLAHASDGPALALMNKTGTDTGVRADCGLVSCGGVQVAYAAIANWEAASEPTLGDVMADMRLIGGFVRRLVEGDDRSGA
;
A
#
# COMPACT_ATOMS: atom_id res chain seq x y z
N MET A 1 19.66 -4.89 -4.35
CA MET A 1 19.74 -5.97 -3.35
C MET A 1 18.52 -5.93 -2.42
N LEU A 2 18.24 -4.80 -1.75
CA LEU A 2 17.10 -4.65 -0.85
C LEU A 2 15.82 -4.19 -1.57
N GLU A 3 15.96 -3.21 -2.47
CA GLU A 3 14.87 -2.70 -3.31
C GLU A 3 14.24 -3.80 -4.17
N HIS A 4 15.07 -4.60 -4.84
CA HIS A 4 14.59 -5.73 -5.65
C HIS A 4 13.96 -6.84 -4.79
N TRP A 5 14.40 -7.01 -3.54
CA TRP A 5 13.78 -7.99 -2.64
C TRP A 5 12.40 -7.50 -2.17
N LEU A 6 12.28 -6.23 -1.77
CA LEU A 6 11.01 -5.62 -1.35
C LEU A 6 10.02 -5.46 -2.51
N GLY A 7 10.51 -5.18 -3.71
CA GLY A 7 9.68 -5.03 -4.92
C GLY A 7 9.08 -6.33 -5.43
N LEU A 8 9.43 -7.49 -4.86
CA LEU A 8 8.87 -8.80 -5.21
C LEU A 8 7.78 -9.28 -4.24
N ASN A 9 7.36 -8.45 -3.28
CA ASN A 9 6.32 -8.81 -2.34
C ASN A 9 4.98 -8.98 -3.07
N THR A 10 4.35 -10.16 -2.93
CA THR A 10 3.10 -10.50 -3.65
C THR A 10 1.84 -10.23 -2.82
N ASP A 11 1.97 -9.96 -1.53
CA ASP A 11 0.82 -9.56 -0.72
C ASP A 11 0.57 -8.06 -0.89
N LEU A 12 -0.38 -7.74 -1.77
CA LEU A 12 -0.85 -6.38 -2.05
C LEU A 12 -2.25 -6.12 -1.45
N SER A 13 -2.68 -6.93 -0.48
CA SER A 13 -4.07 -6.90 -0.01
C SER A 13 -4.43 -5.72 0.89
N MET A 14 -3.43 -5.07 1.52
CA MET A 14 -3.63 -4.03 2.53
C MET A 14 -3.60 -2.61 1.93
N VAL A 15 -2.64 -1.77 2.31
CA VAL A 15 -2.52 -0.38 1.79
C VAL A 15 -2.27 -0.42 0.29
N ALA A 16 -1.44 -1.36 -0.17
CA ALA A 16 -1.15 -1.52 -1.59
C ALA A 16 -2.38 -1.88 -2.45
N SER A 17 -3.50 -2.31 -1.87
CA SER A 17 -4.66 -2.77 -2.64
C SER A 17 -5.28 -1.67 -3.51
N SER A 18 -5.18 -0.40 -3.10
CA SER A 18 -5.69 0.75 -3.85
C SER A 18 -4.84 1.15 -5.06
N LEU A 19 -3.64 0.55 -5.18
CA LEU A 19 -2.72 0.81 -6.29
C LEU A 19 -3.09 -0.03 -7.52
N ASP A 20 -3.98 -1.02 -7.36
CA ASP A 20 -4.51 -1.89 -8.41
C ASP A 20 -3.40 -2.55 -9.26
N LEU A 21 -2.26 -2.86 -8.62
CA LEU A 21 -1.10 -3.51 -9.20
C LEU A 21 -1.29 -5.03 -9.24
N ASP A 22 -0.73 -5.68 -10.27
CA ASP A 22 -0.69 -7.14 -10.35
C ASP A 22 0.34 -7.70 -9.36
N PRO A 23 -0.06 -8.50 -8.34
CA PRO A 23 0.85 -9.11 -7.37
C PRO A 23 2.06 -9.85 -7.95
N LEU A 24 1.95 -10.40 -9.15
CA LEU A 24 2.97 -11.25 -9.78
C LEU A 24 3.76 -10.53 -10.89
N ALA A 25 3.28 -9.38 -11.35
CA ALA A 25 3.88 -8.66 -12.48
C ALA A 25 4.26 -7.20 -12.18
N HIS A 26 3.87 -6.62 -11.04
CA HIS A 26 4.11 -5.20 -10.72
C HIS A 26 5.59 -4.81 -10.60
N ALA A 27 6.49 -5.77 -10.36
CA ALA A 27 7.93 -5.56 -10.31
C ALA A 27 8.57 -5.43 -11.70
N SER A 28 7.86 -5.82 -12.76
CA SER A 28 8.38 -6.01 -14.11
C SER A 28 7.84 -4.94 -15.08
N ASP A 29 8.71 -4.40 -15.93
CA ASP A 29 8.42 -3.70 -17.19
C ASP A 29 7.21 -2.73 -17.26
N GLY A 30 7.05 -1.85 -16.26
CA GLY A 30 6.50 -0.52 -16.51
C GLY A 30 5.05 -0.23 -16.12
N PRO A 31 4.75 -0.13 -14.81
CA PRO A 31 3.70 0.76 -14.34
C PRO A 31 4.27 2.19 -14.16
N ALA A 32 3.45 3.21 -14.44
CA ALA A 32 3.75 4.60 -14.06
C ALA A 32 4.01 4.76 -12.55
N LEU A 33 3.58 3.76 -11.77
CA LEU A 33 3.64 3.68 -10.33
C LEU A 33 4.48 2.46 -9.90
N ALA A 34 5.60 2.70 -9.23
CA ALA A 34 6.44 1.65 -8.65
C ALA A 34 6.15 1.49 -7.14
N LEU A 35 6.15 0.25 -6.67
CA LEU A 35 5.93 -0.11 -5.27
C LEU A 35 7.08 -0.98 -4.75
N MET A 36 7.56 -0.65 -3.56
CA MET A 36 8.32 -1.55 -2.71
C MET A 36 7.64 -1.59 -1.35
N ASN A 37 7.23 -2.75 -0.86
CA ASN A 37 6.55 -2.84 0.42
C ASN A 37 6.82 -4.14 1.17
N LYS A 38 6.42 -4.15 2.44
CA LYS A 38 6.32 -5.36 3.22
C LYS A 38 5.08 -5.34 4.10
N THR A 39 4.33 -6.43 4.01
CA THR A 39 3.21 -6.70 4.89
C THR A 39 3.61 -7.58 6.09
N GLY A 40 2.90 -7.38 7.19
CA GLY A 40 2.94 -8.20 8.40
C GLY A 40 1.52 -8.53 8.85
N THR A 41 1.30 -9.78 9.24
CA THR A 41 -0.01 -10.30 9.65
C THR A 41 0.14 -11.13 10.91
N ASP A 42 -0.70 -10.84 11.90
CA ASP A 42 -0.93 -11.70 13.07
C ASP A 42 -2.42 -11.65 13.45
N THR A 43 -2.81 -12.40 14.48
CA THR A 43 -4.14 -12.36 15.07
C THR A 43 -4.43 -10.96 15.59
N GLY A 44 -5.40 -10.27 15.00
CA GLY A 44 -5.76 -8.90 15.39
C GLY A 44 -4.72 -7.85 14.97
N VAL A 45 -3.80 -8.15 14.06
CA VAL A 45 -2.79 -7.19 13.56
C VAL A 45 -2.66 -7.24 12.05
N ARG A 46 -2.72 -6.08 11.40
CA ARG A 46 -2.35 -5.89 9.99
C ARG A 46 -1.36 -4.74 9.91
N ALA A 47 -0.21 -4.98 9.30
CA ALA A 47 0.83 -3.99 9.12
C ALA A 47 1.25 -3.97 7.65
N ASP A 48 1.43 -2.76 7.11
CA ASP A 48 1.94 -2.56 5.76
C ASP A 48 2.82 -1.31 5.77
N CYS A 49 4.04 -1.42 5.26
CA CYS A 49 4.92 -0.29 5.07
C CYS A 49 5.60 -0.38 3.70
N GLY A 50 5.81 0.77 3.08
CA GLY A 50 6.36 0.80 1.74
C GLY A 50 6.69 2.18 1.22
N LEU A 51 7.25 2.17 0.02
CA LEU A 51 7.58 3.34 -0.77
C LEU A 51 6.86 3.23 -2.12
N VAL A 52 6.07 4.25 -2.45
CA VAL A 52 5.40 4.39 -3.75
C VAL A 52 6.07 5.50 -4.52
N SER A 53 6.39 5.26 -5.79
CA SER A 53 7.04 6.24 -6.67
C SER A 53 6.26 6.42 -7.97
N CYS A 54 6.01 7.66 -8.38
CA CYS A 54 5.36 8.00 -9.65
C CYS A 54 5.91 9.34 -10.15
N GLY A 55 6.31 9.42 -11.43
CA GLY A 55 6.70 10.69 -12.06
C GLY A 55 7.80 11.49 -11.34
N GLY A 56 8.71 10.82 -10.61
CA GLY A 56 9.77 11.47 -9.81
C GLY A 56 9.34 11.90 -8.38
N VAL A 57 8.06 11.75 -8.03
CA VAL A 57 7.55 11.91 -6.67
C VAL A 57 7.63 10.56 -5.94
N GLN A 58 7.96 10.60 -4.66
CA GLN A 58 8.02 9.42 -3.79
C GLN A 58 7.26 9.67 -2.49
N VAL A 59 6.44 8.69 -2.09
CA VAL A 59 5.69 8.72 -0.84
C VAL A 59 6.00 7.45 -0.05
N ALA A 60 6.59 7.63 1.13
CA ALA A 60 6.77 6.56 2.11
C ALA A 60 5.54 6.49 3.02
N TYR A 61 5.11 5.27 3.35
CA TYR A 61 4.03 5.04 4.29
C TYR A 61 4.35 3.91 5.27
N ALA A 62 3.72 3.97 6.44
CA ALA A 62 3.63 2.90 7.40
C ALA A 62 2.26 2.94 8.05
N ALA A 63 1.50 1.85 7.93
CA ALA A 63 0.18 1.69 8.50
C ALA A 63 0.14 0.41 9.32
N ILE A 64 -0.34 0.52 10.56
CA ILE A 64 -0.54 -0.62 11.45
C ILE A 64 -1.93 -0.49 12.04
N ALA A 65 -2.75 -1.51 11.82
CA ALA A 65 -4.03 -1.69 12.47
C ALA A 65 -3.90 -2.82 13.50
N ASN A 66 -4.38 -2.56 14.72
CA ASN A 66 -4.51 -3.55 15.77
C ASN A 66 -5.94 -3.54 16.30
N TRP A 67 -6.51 -4.72 16.51
CA TRP A 67 -7.87 -4.86 17.03
C TRP A 67 -8.04 -6.18 17.79
N GLU A 68 -9.10 -6.25 18.60
CA GLU A 68 -9.51 -7.51 19.21
C GLU A 68 -10.16 -8.40 18.15
N ALA A 69 -9.45 -9.45 17.71
CA ALA A 69 -9.89 -10.30 16.60
C ALA A 69 -11.23 -11.03 16.83
N ALA A 70 -11.68 -11.13 18.08
CA ALA A 70 -12.94 -11.75 18.46
C ALA A 70 -14.12 -10.75 18.56
N SER A 71 -13.87 -9.46 18.30
CA SER A 71 -14.87 -8.39 18.33
C SER A 71 -14.80 -7.51 17.09
N GLU A 72 -15.62 -6.47 17.06
CA GLU A 72 -15.49 -5.39 16.09
C GLU A 72 -14.21 -4.56 16.33
N PRO A 73 -13.61 -3.95 15.30
CA PRO A 73 -13.95 -4.08 13.87
C PRO A 73 -13.61 -5.47 13.30
N THR A 74 -14.35 -5.93 12.30
CA THR A 74 -13.99 -7.18 11.60
C THR A 74 -12.70 -7.01 10.79
N LEU A 75 -12.09 -8.14 10.37
CA LEU A 75 -10.99 -8.09 9.42
C LEU A 75 -11.37 -7.36 8.12
N GLY A 76 -12.61 -7.51 7.66
CA GLY A 76 -13.08 -6.83 6.45
C GLY A 76 -13.05 -5.31 6.58
N ASP A 77 -13.49 -4.78 7.72
CA ASP A 77 -13.48 -3.35 8.02
C ASP A 77 -12.04 -2.82 8.08
N VAL A 78 -11.16 -3.55 8.77
CA VAL A 78 -9.73 -3.19 8.84
C VAL A 78 -9.10 -3.15 7.45
N MET A 79 -9.37 -4.14 6.60
CA MET A 79 -8.83 -4.17 5.24
C MET A 79 -9.39 -3.04 4.38
N ALA A 80 -10.66 -2.66 4.58
CA ALA A 80 -11.26 -1.50 3.92
C ALA A 80 -10.57 -0.19 4.34
N ASP A 81 -10.31 0.00 5.63
CA ASP A 81 -9.58 1.16 6.14
C ASP A 81 -8.13 1.21 5.63
N MET A 82 -7.45 0.06 5.57
CA MET A 82 -6.10 -0.03 4.99
C MET A 82 -6.12 0.39 3.51
N ARG A 83 -7.14 -0.02 2.73
CA ARG A 83 -7.32 0.44 1.33
C ARG A 83 -7.55 1.95 1.27
N LEU A 84 -8.30 2.54 2.20
CA LEU A 84 -8.51 3.99 2.25
C LEU A 84 -7.18 4.74 2.44
N ILE A 85 -6.31 4.27 3.34
CA ILE A 85 -4.95 4.80 3.50
C ILE A 85 -4.19 4.76 2.17
N GLY A 86 -4.27 3.65 1.45
CA GLY A 86 -3.65 3.51 0.13
C GLY A 86 -4.17 4.53 -0.89
N GLY A 87 -5.46 4.85 -0.86
CA GLY A 87 -6.04 5.90 -1.70
C GLY A 87 -5.48 7.29 -1.42
N PHE A 88 -5.13 7.59 -0.16
CA PHE A 88 -4.41 8.83 0.18
C PHE A 88 -2.97 8.80 -0.36
N VAL A 89 -2.25 7.68 -0.19
CA VAL A 89 -0.88 7.52 -0.71
C VAL A 89 -0.84 7.71 -2.23
N ARG A 90 -1.79 7.11 -2.94
CA ARG A 90 -1.91 7.21 -4.41
C ARG A 90 -2.09 8.65 -4.87
N ARG A 91 -3.02 9.39 -4.25
CA ARG A 91 -3.22 10.82 -4.57
C ARG A 91 -1.96 11.66 -4.31
N LEU A 92 -1.27 11.40 -3.20
CA LEU A 92 -0.05 12.14 -2.87
C LEU A 92 1.08 11.89 -3.87
N VAL A 93 1.23 10.66 -4.38
CA VAL A 93 2.32 10.31 -5.31
C VAL A 93 2.02 10.69 -6.75
N GLU A 94 0.75 10.62 -7.18
CA GLU A 94 0.32 11.05 -8.51
C GLU A 94 0.24 12.60 -8.60
N GLY A 95 0.18 13.27 -7.45
CA GLY A 95 0.01 14.71 -7.31
C GLY A 95 -1.47 15.08 -7.24
N ASP A 96 -1.88 15.80 -6.19
CA ASP A 96 -3.14 16.53 -6.23
C ASP A 96 -3.03 17.58 -7.35
N ASP A 97 -4.01 17.60 -8.25
CA ASP A 97 -4.31 18.69 -9.19
C ASP A 97 -4.56 19.99 -8.38
N ARG A 98 -3.49 20.63 -7.88
CA ARG A 98 -3.52 21.95 -7.23
C ARG A 98 -3.13 23.07 -8.19
N SER A 99 -3.50 22.93 -9.47
CA SER A 99 -3.42 23.98 -10.50
C SER A 99 -4.82 24.37 -11.01
N GLY A 100 -5.71 24.70 -10.07
CA GLY A 100 -7.07 25.12 -10.37
C GLY A 100 -7.66 26.01 -9.26
N ALA A 101 -6.98 27.12 -8.93
CA ALA A 101 -7.53 28.24 -8.18
C ALA A 101 -6.85 29.54 -8.63
#